data_AF-A0A0M9DS31-F1
#
_entry.id   AF-A0A0M9DS31-F1
#
_cell.length_a   1.000
_cell.length_b   1.000
_cell.length_c   1.000
_cell.angle_alpha   90.00
_cell.angle_beta   90.00
_cell.angle_gamma   90.00
#
_symmetry.space_group_name_H-M   'P 1'
#
loop_
_entity.id
_entity.type
_entity.pdbx_description
1 polymer ?
#
loop_
_entity_poly.entity_id
_entity_poly.type
_entity_poly.pdbx_seq_one_letter_code
_entity_poly.pdbx_strand_id
1 'polypeptide(L)'
;MTVTKITLVFSTCVLLIACNKPTNQASQKEDTTKIVEKKEEPKAKEIEAIYINCTVYAASTQFFFKSVAKGDTINVSVLAPEARMPEDKLIYAKMPEKMIDDDPKLEGLPGAHPKMVGKKFKIIYNDKDEVTEVKLAQ
;
A
#
# COMPACT_ATOMS: atom_id res chain seq x y z
N MET A 1 -26.68 -26.30 25.45
CA MET A 1 -25.47 -26.61 24.67
C MET A 1 -25.91 -27.38 23.44
N THR A 2 -25.94 -26.70 22.29
CA THR A 2 -26.44 -27.29 21.05
C THR A 2 -25.35 -27.07 20.01
N VAL A 3 -24.73 -28.17 19.61
CA VAL A 3 -23.57 -28.20 18.70
C VAL A 3 -24.10 -28.44 17.29
N THR A 4 -23.98 -27.46 16.41
CA THR A 4 -24.33 -27.60 14.99
C THR A 4 -23.06 -27.77 14.19
N LYS A 5 -22.81 -29.00 13.71
CA LYS A 5 -21.74 -29.34 12.77
C LYS A 5 -22.15 -28.90 11.37
N ILE A 6 -21.33 -28.08 10.72
CA ILE A 6 -21.45 -27.77 9.29
C ILE A 6 -20.27 -28.42 8.59
N THR A 7 -20.56 -29.50 7.88
CA THR A 7 -19.64 -30.16 6.96
C THR A 7 -19.88 -29.56 5.58
N LEU A 8 -18.89 -28.87 5.02
CA LEU A 8 -18.96 -28.41 3.63
C LEU A 8 -17.81 -29.03 2.84
N VAL A 9 -18.19 -29.87 1.87
CA VAL A 9 -17.34 -30.53 0.89
C VAL A 9 -17.32 -29.68 -0.38
N PHE A 10 -16.15 -29.26 -0.84
CA PHE A 10 -15.94 -28.70 -2.18
C PHE A 10 -14.61 -29.29 -2.70
N SER A 11 -14.65 -30.40 -3.43
CA SER A 11 -14.84 -30.50 -4.89
C SER A 11 -13.67 -29.89 -5.66
N THR A 12 -12.70 -30.76 -5.92
CA THR A 12 -11.54 -30.59 -6.79
C THR A 12 -11.97 -30.52 -8.26
N CYS A 13 -11.56 -29.46 -8.97
CA CYS A 13 -11.50 -29.43 -10.43
C CYS A 13 -10.04 -29.30 -10.86
N VAL A 14 -9.48 -30.42 -11.29
CA VAL A 14 -8.20 -30.52 -12.00
C VAL A 14 -8.43 -30.04 -13.44
N LEU A 15 -7.72 -28.99 -13.87
CA LEU A 15 -7.65 -28.60 -15.27
C LEU A 15 -6.27 -28.97 -15.83
N LEU A 16 -6.27 -30.00 -16.66
CA LEU A 16 -5.20 -30.38 -17.58
C LEU A 16 -5.21 -29.39 -18.76
N ILE A 17 -4.07 -28.73 -19.02
CA ILE A 17 -3.82 -28.09 -20.32
C ILE A 17 -2.55 -28.70 -20.88
N ALA A 18 -2.73 -29.62 -21.83
CA ALA A 18 -1.71 -30.09 -22.75
C ALA A 18 -1.76 -29.21 -24.00
N CYS A 19 -0.64 -28.59 -24.39
CA CYS A 19 -0.46 -28.01 -25.72
C CYS A 19 0.73 -28.68 -26.41
N ASN A 20 0.40 -29.36 -27.51
CA ASN A 20 1.29 -30.05 -28.43
C ASN A 20 1.87 -29.03 -29.45
N LYS A 21 3.11 -29.27 -29.89
CA LYS A 21 3.93 -28.42 -30.79
C LYS A 21 3.31 -28.26 -32.21
N PRO A 22 3.77 -27.28 -33.01
CA PRO A 22 4.83 -27.61 -33.97
C PRO A 22 5.92 -26.54 -34.20
N THR A 23 7.11 -27.04 -34.52
CA THR A 23 8.24 -26.36 -35.17
C THR A 23 7.84 -25.74 -36.51
N ASN A 24 8.28 -24.51 -36.79
CA ASN A 24 8.71 -24.10 -38.13
C ASN A 24 9.65 -22.89 -38.05
N GLN A 25 10.86 -23.09 -38.56
CA GLN A 25 11.80 -22.04 -38.92
C GLN A 25 11.28 -21.32 -40.17
N ALA A 26 11.24 -20.00 -40.14
CA ALA A 26 11.30 -19.18 -41.34
C ALA A 26 12.10 -17.92 -41.01
N SER A 27 13.30 -17.87 -41.57
CA SER A 27 14.22 -16.74 -41.57
C SER A 27 13.52 -15.51 -42.17
N GLN A 28 13.39 -14.44 -41.39
CA GLN A 28 13.09 -13.11 -41.89
C GLN A 28 14.26 -12.18 -41.55
N LYS A 29 14.74 -11.48 -42.58
CA LYS A 29 15.70 -10.39 -42.48
C LYS A 29 15.16 -9.31 -41.54
N GLU A 30 15.82 -9.11 -40.41
CA GLU A 30 15.56 -7.95 -39.54
C GLU A 30 16.37 -6.75 -40.01
N ASP A 31 15.65 -5.85 -40.68
CA ASP A 31 16.00 -4.43 -40.75
C ASP A 31 15.94 -3.87 -39.33
N THR A 32 17.11 -3.51 -38.79
CA THR A 32 17.29 -3.08 -37.40
C THR A 32 16.70 -1.68 -37.20
N THR A 33 15.38 -1.60 -37.19
CA THR A 33 14.67 -0.48 -36.60
C THR A 33 14.90 -0.58 -35.10
N LYS A 34 15.77 0.30 -34.56
CA LYS A 34 15.89 0.52 -33.12
C LYS A 34 14.53 0.97 -32.59
N ILE A 35 13.71 0.01 -32.17
CA ILE A 35 12.59 0.27 -31.28
C ILE A 35 13.26 0.73 -30.00
N VAL A 36 13.24 2.04 -29.76
CA VAL A 36 13.48 2.59 -28.43
C VAL A 36 12.33 2.05 -27.60
N GLU A 37 12.58 0.90 -26.97
CA GLU A 37 11.71 0.27 -26.01
C GLU A 37 11.55 1.29 -24.88
N LYS A 38 10.49 2.11 -25.00
CA LYS A 38 10.08 3.05 -23.98
C LYS A 38 9.64 2.18 -22.81
N LYS A 39 10.59 1.85 -21.96
CA LYS A 39 10.40 1.17 -20.69
C LYS A 39 9.30 1.93 -19.97
N GLU A 40 8.07 1.39 -20.00
CA GLU A 40 6.97 1.93 -19.22
C GLU A 40 7.43 1.83 -17.78
N GLU A 41 7.74 2.98 -17.18
CA GLU A 41 7.95 3.03 -15.73
C GLU A 41 6.72 2.44 -15.07
N PRO A 42 6.89 1.51 -14.12
CA PRO A 42 5.76 0.91 -13.43
C PRO A 42 4.94 2.05 -12.81
N LYS A 43 3.70 2.22 -13.29
CA LYS A 43 2.81 3.26 -12.78
C LYS A 43 2.63 3.05 -11.28
N ALA A 44 2.99 4.05 -10.48
CA ALA A 44 2.76 4.06 -9.05
C ALA A 44 1.27 3.77 -8.76
N LYS A 45 1.02 2.81 -7.88
CA LYS A 45 -0.33 2.43 -7.48
C LYS A 45 -0.86 3.46 -6.50
N GLU A 46 -2.02 4.04 -6.79
CA GLU A 46 -2.69 5.00 -5.91
C GLU A 46 -4.00 4.40 -5.36
N ILE A 47 -4.26 4.59 -4.07
CA ILE A 47 -5.52 4.19 -3.41
C ILE A 47 -6.11 5.38 -2.66
N GLU A 48 -7.42 5.60 -2.77
CA GLU A 48 -8.14 6.54 -1.92
C GLU A 48 -8.51 5.91 -0.57
N ALA A 49 -8.24 6.64 0.51
CA ALA A 49 -8.52 6.21 1.87
C ALA A 49 -8.95 7.39 2.76
N ILE A 50 -9.63 7.10 3.86
CA ILE A 50 -10.09 8.07 4.86
C ILE A 50 -9.23 7.95 6.11
N TYR A 51 -8.65 9.04 6.60
CA TYR A 51 -7.88 9.01 7.84
C TYR A 51 -8.78 8.80 9.05
N ILE A 52 -8.43 7.83 9.91
CA ILE A 52 -9.26 7.42 11.05
C ILE A 52 -8.63 7.85 12.38
N ASN A 53 -7.36 7.50 12.59
CA ASN A 53 -6.65 7.73 13.85
C ASN A 53 -5.12 7.57 13.66
N CYS A 54 -4.34 7.86 14.69
CA CYS A 54 -2.95 7.45 14.82
C CYS A 54 -2.61 7.00 16.24
N THR A 55 -1.53 6.22 16.35
CA THR A 55 -0.90 5.87 17.63
C THR A 55 0.55 6.30 17.59
N VAL A 56 0.95 7.10 18.57
CA VAL A 56 2.33 7.57 18.73
C VAL A 56 3.07 6.65 19.70
N TYR A 57 4.25 6.20 19.29
CA TYR A 57 5.20 5.43 20.10
C TYR A 57 6.51 6.22 20.24
N ALA A 58 7.39 5.77 21.14
CA ALA A 58 8.66 6.47 21.42
C ALA A 58 9.57 6.64 20.20
N ALA A 59 9.49 5.75 19.20
CA ALA A 59 10.36 5.75 18.02
C ALA A 59 9.60 5.72 16.69
N SER A 60 8.27 5.76 16.70
CA SER A 60 7.46 5.70 15.49
C SER A 60 6.04 6.22 15.72
N THR A 61 5.36 6.59 14.65
CA THR A 61 3.92 6.85 14.64
C THR A 61 3.26 5.93 13.63
N GLN A 62 2.17 5.28 14.03
CA GLN A 62 1.35 4.47 13.16
C GLN A 62 0.06 5.22 12.82
N PHE A 63 -0.16 5.50 11.55
CA PHE A 63 -1.36 6.15 11.02
C PHE A 63 -2.31 5.10 10.44
N PHE A 64 -3.60 5.25 10.75
CA PHE A 64 -4.66 4.33 10.33
C PHE A 64 -5.58 5.02 9.32
N PHE A 65 -5.75 4.38 8.17
CA PHE A 65 -6.65 4.83 7.11
C PHE A 65 -7.66 3.75 6.76
N LYS A 66 -8.88 4.12 6.37
CA LYS A 66 -9.88 3.21 5.83
C LYS A 66 -9.91 3.33 4.32
N SER A 67 -9.64 2.24 3.59
CA SER A 67 -9.81 2.20 2.14
C SER A 67 -11.24 2.57 1.76
N VAL A 68 -11.38 3.52 0.82
CA VAL A 68 -12.71 3.89 0.29
C VAL A 68 -13.28 2.75 -0.56
N ALA A 69 -12.42 2.05 -1.31
CA ALA A 69 -12.86 1.02 -2.25
C ALA A 69 -13.18 -0.32 -1.58
N LYS A 70 -12.37 -0.72 -0.59
CA LYS A 70 -12.43 -2.06 0.02
C LYS A 70 -12.94 -2.04 1.47
N GLY A 71 -12.90 -0.89 2.13
CA GLY A 71 -13.30 -0.76 3.54
C GLY A 71 -12.30 -1.34 4.55
N ASP A 72 -11.19 -1.91 4.10
CA ASP A 72 -10.10 -2.42 4.93
C ASP A 72 -9.27 -1.29 5.55
N THR A 73 -8.58 -1.60 6.65
CA THR A 73 -7.69 -0.64 7.34
C THR A 73 -6.29 -0.76 6.78
N ILE A 74 -5.74 0.37 6.34
CA ILE A 74 -4.39 0.55 5.84
C ILE A 74 -3.57 1.20 6.95
N ASN A 75 -2.44 0.59 7.30
CA ASN A 75 -1.53 1.07 8.33
C ASN A 75 -0.27 1.64 7.70
N VAL A 76 0.06 2.88 8.02
CA VAL A 76 1.30 3.54 7.58
C VAL A 76 2.14 3.84 8.80
N SER A 77 3.33 3.25 8.90
CA SER A 77 4.25 3.49 10.01
C SER A 77 5.36 4.43 9.57
N VAL A 78 5.59 5.49 10.33
CA VAL A 78 6.65 6.46 10.10
C VAL A 78 7.56 6.47 11.32
N LEU A 79 8.86 6.27 11.12
CA LEU A 79 9.81 6.34 12.23
C LEU A 79 10.03 7.78 12.66
N ALA A 80 10.30 7.96 13.96
CA ALA A 80 10.76 9.24 14.48
C ALA A 80 12.13 9.59 13.88
N PRO A 81 12.43 10.87 13.61
CA PRO A 81 13.74 11.30 13.10
C PRO A 81 14.92 10.82 13.96
N GLU A 82 14.72 10.64 15.26
CA GLU A 82 15.72 10.20 16.22
C GLU A 82 15.89 8.67 16.27
N ALA A 83 15.04 7.91 15.56
CA ALA A 83 15.16 6.47 15.47
C ALA A 83 16.44 6.13 14.70
N ARG A 84 17.46 5.66 15.41
CA ARG A 84 18.72 5.18 14.84
C ARG A 84 18.50 3.86 14.11
N MET A 85 17.96 3.93 12.90
CA MET A 85 17.85 2.80 11.99
C MET A 85 18.78 2.99 10.78
N PRO A 86 19.31 1.89 10.19
CA PRO A 86 20.12 1.96 8.98
C PRO A 86 19.34 2.65 7.85
N GLU A 87 19.91 3.71 7.26
CA GLU A 87 19.26 4.56 6.25
C GLU A 87 18.84 3.78 5.00
N ASP A 88 19.53 2.68 4.69
CA ASP A 88 19.31 1.80 3.54
C ASP A 88 18.03 0.94 3.65
N LYS A 89 17.36 0.93 4.81
CA LYS A 89 16.15 0.14 5.06
C LYS A 89 14.91 0.97 5.38
N LEU A 90 15.01 2.29 5.30
CA LEU A 90 13.95 3.19 5.73
C LEU A 90 13.31 3.88 4.53
N ILE A 91 12.15 3.37 4.11
CA ILE A 91 11.25 4.15 3.28
C ILE A 91 10.42 5.01 4.21
N TYR A 92 10.81 6.27 4.32
CA TYR A 92 9.99 7.28 4.98
C TYR A 92 8.86 7.67 4.04
N ALA A 93 7.66 7.15 4.30
CA ALA A 93 6.46 7.64 3.64
C ALA A 93 6.35 9.15 3.91
N LYS A 94 6.29 9.96 2.85
CA LYS A 94 6.00 11.39 2.99
C LYS A 94 4.58 11.56 3.52
N MET A 95 4.44 12.20 4.67
CA MET A 95 3.15 12.45 5.29
C MET A 95 2.75 13.92 5.17
N PRO A 96 1.44 14.24 5.10
CA PRO A 96 0.98 15.61 5.22
C PRO A 96 1.34 16.19 6.59
N GLU A 97 1.48 17.51 6.67
CA GLU A 97 1.63 18.20 7.95
C GLU A 97 0.37 18.05 8.82
N LYS A 98 0.54 18.21 10.14
CA LYS A 98 -0.57 18.28 11.12
C LYS A 98 -1.49 17.06 11.14
N MET A 99 -0.95 15.87 10.87
CA MET A 99 -1.70 14.61 11.00
C MET A 99 -1.92 14.20 12.47
N ILE A 100 -1.06 14.71 13.37
CA ILE A 100 -1.06 14.48 14.83
C ILE A 100 -1.53 15.78 15.51
N ASP A 101 -2.27 15.66 16.59
CA ASP A 101 -2.75 16.78 17.41
C ASP A 101 -1.56 17.52 18.04
N ASP A 102 -1.47 18.83 17.80
CA ASP A 102 -0.38 19.70 18.22
C ASP A 102 -0.75 20.59 19.42
N ASP A 103 -1.91 20.36 20.07
CA ASP A 103 -2.30 21.11 21.26
C ASP A 103 -1.31 20.87 22.43
N PRO A 104 -0.58 21.92 22.89
CA PRO A 104 0.41 21.78 23.96
C PRO A 104 -0.22 21.50 25.33
N LYS A 105 -1.55 21.57 25.45
CA LYS A 105 -2.29 21.31 26.69
C LYS A 105 -2.76 19.86 26.82
N LEU A 106 -2.43 19.00 25.86
CA LEU A 106 -2.79 17.58 25.93
C LEU A 106 -2.13 16.91 27.14
N GLU A 107 -2.94 16.22 27.92
CA GLU A 107 -2.43 15.29 28.94
C GLU A 107 -2.10 13.95 28.27
N GLY A 108 -0.81 13.61 28.18
CA GLY A 108 -0.34 12.33 27.65
C GLY A 108 0.24 12.40 26.23
N LEU A 109 0.27 11.27 25.54
CA LEU A 109 0.77 11.19 24.16
C LEU A 109 -0.28 11.77 23.19
N PRO A 110 0.13 12.54 22.17
CA PRO A 110 -0.81 13.13 21.24
C PRO A 110 -1.47 12.07 20.34
N GLY A 111 -2.73 12.32 19.98
CA GLY A 111 -3.52 11.49 19.08
C GLY A 111 -3.65 12.07 17.69
N ALA A 112 -4.63 11.59 16.92
CA ALA A 112 -4.91 12.13 15.60
C ALA A 112 -5.44 13.56 15.66
N HIS A 113 -4.95 14.41 14.77
CA HIS A 113 -5.42 15.79 14.69
C HIS A 113 -6.92 15.82 14.32
N PRO A 114 -7.82 16.41 15.13
CA PRO A 114 -9.27 16.32 14.95
C PRO A 114 -9.77 16.81 13.58
N LYS A 115 -9.16 17.86 13.03
CA LYS A 115 -9.52 18.39 11.70
C LYS A 115 -9.14 17.49 10.52
N MET A 116 -8.24 16.53 10.72
CA MET A 116 -7.77 15.63 9.68
C MET A 116 -8.57 14.32 9.66
N VAL A 117 -9.11 13.90 10.81
CA VAL A 117 -9.95 12.69 10.91
C VAL A 117 -11.17 12.82 9.99
N GLY A 118 -11.45 11.76 9.22
CA GLY A 118 -12.55 11.73 8.25
C GLY A 118 -12.22 12.37 6.90
N LYS A 119 -11.07 13.04 6.74
CA LYS A 119 -10.63 13.57 5.44
C LYS A 119 -10.16 12.44 4.53
N LYS A 120 -10.32 12.65 3.23
CA LYS A 120 -9.85 11.74 2.19
C LYS A 120 -8.39 12.01 1.87
N PHE A 121 -7.64 10.95 1.62
CA PHE A 121 -6.24 10.95 1.24
C PHE A 121 -6.01 10.00 0.09
N LYS A 122 -4.98 10.27 -0.69
CA LYS A 122 -4.40 9.33 -1.64
C LYS A 122 -3.15 8.72 -1.02
N ILE A 123 -3.10 7.40 -0.97
CA ILE A 123 -1.94 6.62 -0.53
C ILE A 123 -1.25 6.10 -1.78
N ILE A 124 0.02 6.44 -1.95
CA ILE A 124 0.85 6.10 -3.11
C ILE A 124 1.82 4.99 -2.71
N TYR A 125 1.88 3.96 -3.55
CA TYR A 125 2.75 2.80 -3.36
C TYR A 125 3.81 2.75 -4.47
N ASN A 126 5.01 2.27 -4.13
CA ASN A 126 6.00 1.89 -5.14
C ASN A 126 5.66 0.53 -5.79
N ASP A 127 6.55 0.07 -6.67
CA ASP A 127 6.48 -1.22 -7.35
C ASP A 127 6.62 -2.44 -6.42
N LYS A 128 7.06 -2.24 -5.17
CA LYS A 128 7.16 -3.24 -4.12
C LYS A 128 5.96 -3.25 -3.16
N ASP A 129 4.89 -2.53 -3.48
CA ASP A 129 3.72 -2.33 -2.61
C ASP A 129 4.05 -1.67 -1.25
N GLU A 130 5.12 -0.88 -1.19
CA GLU A 130 5.49 -0.07 -0.01
C GLU A 130 4.94 1.35 -0.15
N VAL A 131 4.39 1.92 0.93
CA VAL A 131 3.85 3.28 0.92
C VAL A 131 4.99 4.29 0.82
N THR A 132 4.97 5.13 -0.21
CA THR A 132 5.98 6.17 -0.43
C THR A 132 5.48 7.56 -0.07
N GLU A 133 4.18 7.80 -0.20
CA GLU A 133 3.56 9.11 0.05
C GLU A 133 2.09 8.97 0.43
N VAL A 134 1.65 9.83 1.35
CA VAL A 134 0.25 10.08 1.65
C VAL A 134 -0.02 11.56 1.39
N LYS A 135 -1.02 11.87 0.58
CA LYS A 135 -1.41 13.25 0.24
C LYS A 135 -2.88 13.47 0.48
N LEU A 136 -3.27 14.67 0.93
CA LEU A 136 -4.68 15.03 1.07
C LEU A 136 -5.35 14.98 -0.30
N ALA A 137 -6.49 14.30 -0.41
CA ALA A 137 -7.31 14.32 -1.60
C ALA A 137 -8.20 15.56 -1.54
N GLN A 138 -8.03 16.47 -2.51
CA GLN A 138 -8.87 17.66 -2.67
C GLN A 138 -10.29 17.31 -3.11
#